data_AF-A0A4U1Z1K9-F1
#
_entry.id   AF-A0A4U1Z1K9-F1
#
_cell.length_a   1.000
_cell.length_b   1.000
_cell.length_c   1.000
_cell.angle_alpha   90.00
_cell.angle_beta   90.00
_cell.angle_gamma   90.00
#
_symmetry.space_group_name_H-M   'P 1'
#
loop_
_entity.id
_entity.type
_entity.pdbx_description
1 polymer ?
#
loop_
_entity_poly.entity_id
_entity_poly.type
_entity_poly.pdbx_seq_one_letter_code
_entity_poly.pdbx_strand_id
1 'polypeptide(L)'
;MRLHDRLEDYTELEFLELLNTIISAEGSDEYQDELLENFIATTEHPEGSDLIYYPENPEDGKSESIVRIVKEWRLSQGLPGFKS
;
A
#
# COMPACT_ATOMS: atom_id res chain seq x y z
N MET A 1 -6.97 11.70 3.59
CA MET A 1 -5.90 11.42 4.57
C MET A 1 -4.64 12.20 4.20
N ARG A 2 -3.57 12.18 5.01
CA ARG A 2 -2.29 12.76 4.61
C ARG A 2 -1.46 11.70 3.88
N LEU A 3 -1.09 11.99 2.63
CA LEU A 3 -0.18 11.16 1.86
C LEU A 3 1.27 11.56 2.14
N HIS A 4 2.17 10.59 2.06
CA HIS A 4 3.61 10.81 2.10
C HIS A 4 4.26 10.33 0.80
N ASP A 5 5.39 10.93 0.44
CA ASP A 5 6.09 10.64 -0.81
C ASP A 5 6.99 9.40 -0.72
N ARG A 6 7.25 8.90 0.49
CA ARG A 6 8.14 7.77 0.77
C ARG A 6 7.53 6.84 1.80
N LEU A 7 7.78 5.54 1.66
CA LEU A 7 7.27 4.56 2.63
C LEU A 7 7.81 4.79 4.06
N GLU A 8 9.01 5.33 4.17
CA GLU A 8 9.71 5.56 5.44
C GLU A 8 9.10 6.68 6.28
N ASP A 9 8.24 7.48 5.66
CA ASP A 9 7.48 8.54 6.31
C ASP A 9 6.12 8.04 6.82
N TYR A 10 5.64 6.89 6.31
CA TYR A 10 4.44 6.21 6.79
C TYR A 10 4.75 5.36 8.03
N THR A 11 3.93 5.52 9.06
CA THR A 11 3.74 4.44 10.04
C THR A 11 2.90 3.32 9.42
N GLU A 12 3.02 2.10 9.95
CA GLU A 12 2.18 0.97 9.51
C GLU A 12 0.68 1.28 9.62
N LEU A 13 0.26 2.02 10.64
CA LEU A 13 -1.15 2.38 10.85
C LEU A 13 -1.66 3.34 9.77
N GLU A 14 -0.89 4.38 9.44
CA GLU A 14 -1.26 5.32 8.37
C GLU A 14 -1.35 4.61 7.01
N PHE A 15 -0.43 3.68 6.74
CA PHE A 15 -0.46 2.91 5.49
C PHE A 15 -1.61 1.89 5.45
N LEU A 16 -1.97 1.32 6.60
CA LEU A 16 -3.15 0.46 6.71
C LEU A 16 -4.45 1.25 6.51
N GLU A 17 -4.53 2.48 7.01
CA GLU A 17 -5.65 3.40 6.70
C GLU A 17 -5.73 3.69 5.20
N LEU A 18 -4.61 3.98 4.54
CA LEU A 18 -4.54 4.15 3.07
C LEU A 18 -5.14 2.95 2.34
N LEU A 19 -4.67 1.75 2.65
CA LEU A 19 -5.15 0.51 2.03
C LEU A 19 -6.64 0.28 2.30
N ASN A 20 -7.11 0.50 3.53
CA ASN A 20 -8.52 0.33 3.86
C ASN A 20 -9.41 1.27 3.05
N THR A 21 -9.02 2.54 2.90
CA THR A 21 -9.77 3.52 2.08
C THR A 21 -9.79 3.15 0.59
N ILE A 22 -8.72 2.56 0.07
CA ILE A 22 -8.70 2.04 -1.31
C ILE A 22 -9.64 0.84 -1.43
N ILE A 23 -9.50 -0.16 -0.54
CA ILE A 23 -10.27 -1.41 -0.58
C ILE A 23 -11.78 -1.15 -0.37
N SER A 24 -12.13 -0.18 0.47
CA SER A 24 -13.54 0.21 0.70
C SER A 24 -14.13 1.08 -0.41
N ALA A 25 -13.31 1.48 -1.41
CA ALA A 25 -13.68 2.36 -2.51
C ALA A 25 -14.33 3.67 -2.05
N GLU A 26 -13.76 4.28 -1.01
CA GLU A 26 -14.25 5.54 -0.43
C GLU A 26 -13.92 6.76 -1.30
N GLY A 27 -14.90 7.62 -1.58
CA GLY A 27 -14.70 8.90 -2.27
C GLY A 27 -15.05 8.87 -3.75
N SER A 28 -14.44 9.76 -4.54
CA SER A 28 -14.59 9.80 -6.00
C SER A 28 -13.51 8.98 -6.69
N ASP A 29 -13.69 8.71 -7.98
CA ASP A 29 -12.71 8.02 -8.81
C ASP A 29 -11.36 8.76 -8.82
N GLU A 30 -11.36 10.10 -8.92
CA GLU A 30 -10.12 10.88 -8.91
C GLU A 30 -9.38 10.78 -7.55
N TYR A 31 -10.13 10.69 -6.45
CA TYR A 31 -9.53 10.48 -5.14
C TYR A 31 -8.93 9.08 -5.03
N GLN A 32 -9.64 8.05 -5.50
CA GLN A 32 -9.13 6.68 -5.54
C GLN A 32 -7.86 6.56 -6.40
N ASP A 33 -7.85 7.21 -7.57
CA ASP A 33 -6.67 7.27 -8.43
C ASP A 33 -5.47 7.90 -7.71
N GLU A 34 -5.67 9.00 -6.97
CA GLU A 34 -4.60 9.64 -6.18
C GLU A 34 -4.03 8.68 -5.11
N LEU A 35 -4.90 7.95 -4.40
CA LEU A 35 -4.47 6.98 -3.40
C LEU A 35 -3.72 5.81 -4.01
N LEU A 36 -4.18 5.31 -5.16
CA LEU A 36 -3.58 4.18 -5.86
C LEU A 36 -2.20 4.52 -6.42
N GLU A 37 -2.07 5.70 -7.05
CA GLU A 37 -0.78 6.21 -7.52
C GLU A 37 0.21 6.39 -6.37
N ASN A 38 -0.26 6.88 -5.21
CA ASN A 38 0.60 6.99 -4.02
C ASN A 38 1.04 5.61 -3.51
N PHE A 39 0.13 4.63 -3.45
CA PHE A 39 0.47 3.26 -3.08
C PHE A 39 1.53 2.66 -4.01
N ILE A 40 1.36 2.78 -5.32
CA ILE A 40 2.33 2.28 -6.31
C ILE A 40 3.69 2.97 -6.13
N ALA A 41 3.70 4.30 -6.06
CA ALA A 41 4.93 5.08 -5.97
C ALA A 41 5.71 4.82 -4.67
N THR A 42 5.02 4.65 -3.54
CA THR A 42 5.66 4.54 -2.22
C THR A 42 6.10 3.10 -1.92
N THR A 43 5.35 2.09 -2.35
CA THR A 43 5.74 0.69 -2.15
C THR A 43 6.93 0.30 -3.02
N GLU A 44 7.03 0.90 -4.22
CA GLU A 44 7.97 0.53 -5.29
C GLU A 44 7.84 -0.94 -5.72
N HIS A 45 6.78 -1.63 -5.29
CA HIS A 45 6.58 -3.05 -5.56
C HIS A 45 6.25 -3.25 -7.05
N PRO A 46 6.90 -4.20 -7.74
CA PRO A 46 6.72 -4.37 -9.19
C PRO A 46 5.30 -4.74 -9.60
N GLU A 47 4.54 -5.39 -8.71
CA GLU A 47 3.13 -5.73 -8.94
C GLU A 47 2.19 -4.53 -8.76
N GLY A 48 2.64 -3.45 -8.12
CA GLY A 48 1.84 -2.24 -7.93
C GLY A 48 0.42 -2.55 -7.44
N SER A 49 -0.58 -2.00 -8.13
CA SER A 49 -2.00 -2.18 -7.80
C SER A 49 -2.50 -3.63 -7.90
N ASP A 50 -1.77 -4.54 -8.55
CA ASP A 50 -2.17 -5.95 -8.62
C ASP A 50 -2.18 -6.60 -7.23
N LEU A 51 -1.39 -6.10 -6.28
CA LEU A 51 -1.45 -6.51 -4.87
C LEU A 51 -2.85 -6.29 -4.25
N ILE A 52 -3.61 -5.32 -4.77
CA ILE A 52 -4.95 -4.96 -4.29
C ILE A 52 -6.02 -5.67 -5.13
N TYR A 53 -5.93 -5.59 -6.47
CA TYR A 53 -7.00 -6.04 -7.36
C TYR A 53 -6.89 -7.50 -7.82
N TYR A 54 -5.68 -8.05 -7.82
CA TYR A 54 -5.39 -9.39 -8.34
C TYR A 54 -4.49 -10.18 -7.39
N PRO A 55 -4.85 -10.30 -6.09
CA PRO A 55 -4.03 -11.02 -5.14
C PRO A 55 -3.95 -12.51 -5.49
N GLU A 56 -2.85 -13.17 -5.12
CA GLU A 56 -2.66 -14.61 -5.38
C GLU A 56 -3.81 -15.46 -4.80
N ASN A 57 -4.36 -15.03 -3.66
CA ASN A 57 -5.57 -15.56 -3.09
C ASN A 57 -6.35 -14.45 -2.33
N PRO A 58 -7.64 -14.68 -2.00
CA PRO A 58 -8.46 -13.64 -1.36
C PRO A 58 -7.96 -13.13 0.00
N GLU A 59 -7.16 -13.91 0.72
CA GLU A 59 -6.61 -13.50 2.02
C GLU A 59 -5.42 -12.55 1.87
N ASP A 60 -4.70 -12.62 0.74
CA ASP A 60 -3.59 -11.74 0.45
C ASP A 60 -4.03 -10.33 0.01
N GLY A 61 -5.26 -10.18 -0.48
CA GLY A 61 -5.87 -8.88 -0.80
C GLY A 61 -6.35 -8.08 0.41
N LYS A 62 -6.19 -8.58 1.64
CA LYS A 62 -6.51 -7.84 2.87
C LYS A 62 -5.42 -6.83 3.18
N SER A 63 -5.78 -5.67 3.74
CA SER A 63 -4.84 -4.59 4.03
C SER A 63 -3.68 -5.04 4.91
N GLU A 64 -3.91 -5.87 5.95
CA GLU A 64 -2.85 -6.43 6.79
C GLU A 64 -1.88 -7.34 6.01
N SER A 65 -2.42 -8.14 5.09
CA SER A 65 -1.60 -9.03 4.25
C SER A 65 -0.76 -8.23 3.25
N ILE A 66 -1.33 -7.20 2.63
CA ILE A 66 -0.61 -6.32 1.71
C ILE A 66 0.51 -5.57 2.45
N VAL A 67 0.26 -5.06 3.66
CA VAL A 67 1.30 -4.45 4.51
C VAL A 67 2.45 -5.45 4.76
N ARG A 68 2.13 -6.71 5.08
CA ARG A 68 3.15 -7.76 5.27
C ARG A 68 3.95 -8.01 3.99
N ILE A 69 3.28 -8.18 2.85
CA ILE A 69 3.90 -8.42 1.55
C ILE A 69 4.88 -7.29 1.18
N VAL A 70 4.43 -6.03 1.28
CA VAL A 70 5.26 -4.85 1.02
C VAL A 70 6.49 -4.83 1.94
N LYS A 71 6.33 -5.10 3.24
CA LYS A 71 7.45 -5.14 4.20
C LYS A 71 8.48 -6.21 3.84
N GLU A 72 8.01 -7.44 3.62
CA GLU A 72 8.86 -8.58 3.31
C GLU A 72 9.61 -8.36 1.99
N TRP A 73 8.90 -7.87 0.96
CA TRP A 73 9.52 -7.56 -0.32
C TRP A 73 10.57 -6.46 -0.20
N ARG A 74 10.26 -5.31 0.42
CA ARG A 74 11.24 -4.21 0.55
C ARG A 74 12.47 -4.63 1.34
N LEU A 75 12.28 -5.40 2.42
CA LEU A 75 13.38 -5.96 3.18
C LEU A 75 14.25 -6.88 2.32
N SER A 76 13.65 -7.71 1.47
CA SER A 76 14.38 -8.58 0.52
C SER A 76 15.20 -7.80 -0.51
N GLN A 77 14.77 -6.58 -0.86
CA GLN A 77 15.48 -5.68 -1.78
C GLN A 77 16.53 -4.80 -1.08
N GLY A 78 16.64 -4.86 0.26
CA GLY A 78 17.51 -3.98 1.03
C GLY A 78 17.01 -2.53 1.11
N LEU A 79 15.73 -2.29 0.83
CA LEU A 79 15.09 -0.99 0.91
C LEU A 79 14.59 -0.73 2.34
N PRO A 80 14.52 0.54 2.78
CA PRO A 80 14.00 0.86 4.09
C PRO A 80 12.48 0.62 4.14
N GLY A 81 12.00 0.20 5.31
CA GLY A 81 10.59 -0.05 5.58
C GLY A 81 9.87 1.17 6.17
N PHE A 82 8.75 0.90 6.84
CA PHE A 82 7.94 1.92 7.51
C PHE A 82 8.69 2.67 8.61
N LYS A 83 8.18 3.87 8.90
CA LYS A 83 8.53 4.67 10.06
C LYS A 83 8.31 3.88 11.35
N SER A 84 9.32 3.90 12.23
CA SER A 84 9.22 3.37 13.60
C SER A 84 8.41 4.28 14.53
#